data_AF-A0A1G7VH96-F1
#
_entry.id   AF-A0A1G7VH96-F1
#
_cell.length_a   1.000
_cell.length_b   1.000
_cell.length_c   1.000
_cell.angle_alpha   90.00
_cell.angle_beta   90.00
_cell.angle_gamma   90.00
#
_symmetry.space_group_name_H-M   'P 1'
#
loop_
_entity.id
_entity.type
_entity.pdbx_description
1 polymer ?
#
loop_
_entity_poly.entity_id
_entity_poly.type
_entity_poly.pdbx_seq_one_letter_code
_entity_poly.pdbx_strand_id
1 'polypeptide(L)'
;MFLLLFYVQMQTLINIGIVLLTIAFMELLSWALHKYLFHGPLWFIHKTHHQQRHGWFELNDLFSIGFAGFALWLIWIGHLTLDYRLWIGTGISIYGIIYFIFHDWFIHNRFKAFKSDNRYLAGIRRAHKIHHKSTEKYPSEEFGLLVANRKWFRK
;
A
#
# COMPACT_ATOMS: atom_id res chain seq x y z
N MET A 1 -37.13 7.69 17.01
CA MET A 1 -36.82 6.73 15.92
C MET A 1 -36.13 7.40 14.73
N PHE A 2 -36.72 8.42 14.10
CA PHE A 2 -36.13 9.12 12.94
C PHE A 2 -34.75 9.76 13.20
N LEU A 3 -34.58 10.51 14.30
CA LEU A 3 -33.30 11.16 14.65
C LEU A 3 -32.15 10.15 14.89
N LEU A 4 -32.47 9.00 15.48
CA LEU A 4 -31.50 7.93 15.72
C LEU A 4 -31.03 7.31 14.41
N LEU A 5 -31.95 7.05 13.48
CA LEU A 5 -31.62 6.54 12.15
C LEU A 5 -30.73 7.53 11.38
N PHE A 6 -31.06 8.82 11.42
CA PHE A 6 -30.25 9.87 10.80
C PHE A 6 -28.84 9.94 11.41
N TYR A 7 -28.73 9.89 12.74
CA TYR A 7 -27.43 9.86 13.43
C TYR A 7 -26.58 8.67 13.02
N VAL A 8 -27.17 7.46 12.99
CA VAL A 8 -26.47 6.24 12.57
C VAL A 8 -26.00 6.35 11.12
N GLN A 9 -26.84 6.82 10.21
CA GLN A 9 -26.48 7.03 8.81
C GLN A 9 -25.30 8.01 8.66
N MET A 10 -25.37 9.15 9.35
CA MET A 10 -24.28 10.14 9.34
C MET A 10 -22.97 9.55 9.88
N GLN A 11 -23.02 8.80 10.98
CA GLN A 11 -21.83 8.15 11.52
C GLN A 11 -21.25 7.12 10.54
N THR A 12 -22.10 6.34 9.87
CA THR A 12 -21.66 5.39 8.83
C THR A 12 -20.94 6.11 7.69
N LEU A 13 -21.48 7.24 7.20
CA LEU A 13 -20.84 8.02 6.14
C LEU A 13 -19.48 8.58 6.58
N ILE A 14 -19.37 9.07 7.82
CA ILE A 14 -18.11 9.54 8.40
C ILE A 14 -17.09 8.40 8.45
N ASN A 15 -17.48 7.23 8.93
CA ASN A 15 -16.61 6.07 9.05
C ASN A 15 -16.10 5.58 7.68
N ILE A 16 -16.99 5.53 6.67
CA ILE A 16 -16.62 5.24 5.27
C ILE A 16 -15.64 6.31 4.76
N GLY A 17 -15.91 7.58 5.02
CA GLY A 17 -15.04 8.70 4.67
C GLY A 17 -13.64 8.54 5.27
N ILE A 18 -13.53 8.18 6.54
CA ILE A 18 -12.25 7.93 7.22
C ILE A 18 -11.48 6.80 6.54
N VAL A 19 -12.13 5.68 6.22
CA VAL A 19 -11.50 4.56 5.53
C VAL A 19 -10.97 4.99 4.16
N LEU A 20 -11.79 5.66 3.34
CA LEU A 20 -11.40 6.09 1.99
C LEU A 20 -10.26 7.13 2.02
N LEU A 21 -10.33 8.10 2.93
CA LEU A 21 -9.27 9.09 3.12
C LEU A 21 -7.98 8.45 3.60
N THR A 22 -8.07 7.46 4.48
CA THR A 22 -6.90 6.72 4.95
C THR A 22 -6.24 5.95 3.81
N ILE A 23 -7.01 5.26 2.95
CA ILE A 23 -6.46 4.55 1.78
C ILE A 23 -5.76 5.53 0.82
N ALA A 24 -6.38 6.68 0.52
CA ALA A 24 -5.78 7.69 -0.34
C ALA A 24 -4.50 8.28 0.27
N PHE A 25 -4.52 8.56 1.59
CA PHE A 25 -3.35 9.04 2.32
C PHE A 25 -2.22 8.01 2.36
N MET A 26 -2.56 6.73 2.50
CA MET A 26 -1.58 5.64 2.51
C MET A 26 -0.82 5.52 1.19
N GLU A 27 -1.43 5.79 0.04
CA GLU A 27 -0.70 5.86 -1.25
C GLU A 27 0.35 6.97 -1.23
N LEU A 28 -0.02 8.17 -0.75
CA LEU A 28 0.90 9.31 -0.64
C LEU A 28 2.03 9.03 0.36
N LEU A 29 1.68 8.46 1.51
CA LEU A 29 2.63 8.08 2.55
C LEU A 29 3.57 6.97 2.06
N SER A 30 3.03 5.95 1.40
CA SER A 30 3.79 4.84 0.83
C SER A 30 4.80 5.35 -0.20
N TRP A 31 4.39 6.23 -1.11
CA TRP A 31 5.30 6.88 -2.06
C TRP A 31 6.42 7.65 -1.35
N ALA A 32 6.08 8.44 -0.32
CA ALA A 32 7.05 9.26 0.40
C ALA A 32 8.06 8.39 1.19
N LEU A 33 7.57 7.37 1.90
CA LEU A 33 8.41 6.44 2.62
C LEU A 33 9.30 5.65 1.68
N HIS A 34 8.75 5.19 0.55
CA HIS A 34 9.52 4.45 -0.43
C HIS A 34 10.67 5.29 -0.99
N LYS A 35 10.41 6.54 -1.36
CA LYS A 35 11.43 7.46 -1.90
C LYS A 35 12.45 7.92 -0.87
N TYR A 36 12.00 8.40 0.29
CA TYR A 36 12.86 9.11 1.24
C TYR A 36 13.38 8.22 2.37
N LEU A 37 12.67 7.15 2.72
CA LEU A 37 13.06 6.25 3.80
C LEU A 37 13.69 4.96 3.26
N PHE A 38 12.99 4.25 2.37
CA PHE A 38 13.43 2.94 1.86
C PHE A 38 14.58 3.10 0.86
N HIS A 39 14.46 4.01 -0.11
CA HIS A 39 15.59 4.49 -0.91
C HIS A 39 16.44 5.54 -0.17
N GLY A 40 16.42 5.55 1.16
CA GLY A 40 17.12 6.50 2.03
C GLY A 40 17.97 5.80 3.09
N PRO A 41 17.77 6.08 4.39
CA PRO A 41 18.51 5.43 5.48
C PRO A 41 18.18 3.94 5.63
N LEU A 42 16.99 3.49 5.20
CA LEU A 42 16.58 2.07 5.30
C LEU A 42 16.88 1.27 4.03
N TRP A 43 17.76 1.78 3.16
CA TRP A 43 18.17 1.08 1.93
C TRP A 43 18.75 -0.29 2.19
N PHE A 44 19.47 -0.51 3.30
CA PHE A 44 20.01 -1.83 3.62
C PHE A 44 18.92 -2.92 3.81
N ILE A 45 17.69 -2.51 4.19
CA ILE A 45 16.51 -3.39 4.26
C ILE A 45 15.92 -3.55 2.86
N HIS A 46 15.67 -2.43 2.18
CA HIS A 46 14.97 -2.40 0.90
C HIS A 46 15.79 -2.96 -0.27
N LYS A 47 17.12 -2.93 -0.19
CA LYS A 47 18.04 -3.46 -1.20
C LYS A 47 17.76 -4.93 -1.52
N THR A 48 17.34 -5.72 -0.53
CA THR A 48 17.02 -7.14 -0.77
C THR A 48 15.84 -7.33 -1.70
N HIS A 49 14.94 -6.35 -1.79
CA HIS A 49 13.78 -6.35 -2.67
C HIS A 49 14.13 -5.92 -4.10
N HIS A 50 15.11 -5.03 -4.25
CA HIS A 50 15.67 -4.66 -5.56
C HIS A 50 16.56 -5.74 -6.18
N GLN A 51 17.21 -6.54 -5.35
CA GLN A 51 18.05 -7.63 -5.81
C GLN A 51 17.20 -8.88 -5.99
N GLN A 52 17.26 -9.53 -7.17
CA GLN A 52 16.54 -10.78 -7.37
C GLN A 52 16.95 -11.82 -6.32
N ARG A 53 16.01 -12.21 -5.47
CA ARG A 53 16.14 -13.37 -4.59
C ARG A 53 14.92 -14.26 -4.71
N HIS A 54 15.17 -15.55 -4.52
CA HIS A 54 14.15 -16.58 -4.48
C HIS A 54 13.97 -17.00 -3.02
N GLY A 55 12.78 -16.76 -2.46
CA GLY A 55 12.43 -17.12 -1.10
C GLY A 55 11.03 -16.66 -0.72
N TRP A 56 10.46 -17.28 0.31
CA TRP A 56 9.12 -16.91 0.81
C TRP A 56 9.14 -15.61 1.61
N PHE A 57 10.29 -15.20 2.17
CA PHE A 57 10.46 -13.99 2.98
C PHE A 57 11.58 -13.11 2.44
N GLU A 58 11.35 -11.79 2.47
CA GLU A 58 12.33 -10.75 2.18
C GLU A 58 12.48 -9.85 3.41
N LEU A 59 13.67 -9.27 3.61
CA LEU A 59 13.89 -8.33 4.72
C LEU A 59 12.95 -7.12 4.63
N ASN A 60 12.54 -6.77 3.40
CA ASN A 60 11.54 -5.75 3.10
C ASN A 60 10.15 -6.02 3.71
N ASP A 61 9.80 -7.29 4.00
CA ASP A 61 8.53 -7.64 4.64
C ASP A 61 8.38 -7.04 6.04
N LEU A 62 9.50 -6.69 6.69
CA LEU A 62 9.48 -6.00 7.97
C LEU A 62 8.68 -4.68 7.91
N PHE A 63 8.67 -3.99 6.76
CA PHE A 63 7.83 -2.81 6.60
C PHE A 63 6.35 -3.16 6.64
N SER A 64 5.93 -4.18 5.89
CA SER A 64 4.55 -4.66 5.87
C SER A 64 4.10 -5.15 7.25
N ILE A 65 4.96 -5.87 7.97
CA ILE A 65 4.70 -6.31 9.35
C ILE A 65 4.55 -5.12 10.30
N GLY A 66 5.39 -4.09 10.16
CA GLY A 66 5.29 -2.86 10.96
C GLY A 66 3.96 -2.14 10.74
N PHE A 67 3.54 -1.98 9.49
CA PHE A 67 2.24 -1.39 9.15
C PHE A 67 1.06 -2.23 9.64
N ALA A 68 1.14 -3.56 9.51
CA ALA A 68 0.13 -4.46 10.04
C ALA A 68 0.02 -4.34 11.56
N GLY A 69 1.15 -4.31 12.27
CA GLY A 69 1.19 -4.09 13.72
C GLY A 69 0.57 -2.76 14.14
N PHE A 70 0.89 -1.67 13.43
CA PHE A 70 0.31 -0.36 13.68
C PHE A 70 -1.21 -0.32 13.42
N ALA A 71 -1.66 -0.93 12.32
CA ALA A 71 -3.08 -1.04 11.99
C ALA A 71 -3.85 -1.84 13.06
N LEU A 72 -3.31 -3.00 13.47
CA LEU A 72 -3.89 -3.83 14.52
C LEU A 72 -3.95 -3.10 15.86
N TRP A 73 -2.91 -2.34 16.21
CA TRP A 73 -2.89 -1.52 17.41
C TRP A 73 -4.01 -0.47 17.39
N LEU A 74 -4.19 0.25 16.27
CA LEU A 74 -5.27 1.24 16.11
C LEU A 74 -6.66 0.59 16.19
N ILE A 75 -6.84 -0.57 15.56
CA ILE A 75 -8.08 -1.35 15.66
C ILE A 75 -8.33 -1.75 17.11
N TRP A 76 -7.32 -2.27 17.80
CA TRP A 76 -7.43 -2.72 19.19
C TRP A 76 -7.81 -1.58 20.14
N ILE A 77 -7.22 -0.39 20.01
CA ILE A 77 -7.58 0.72 20.92
C ILE A 77 -8.92 1.39 20.57
N GLY A 78 -9.44 1.18 19.35
CA GLY A 78 -10.69 1.76 18.87
C GLY A 78 -11.91 0.83 18.88
N HIS A 79 -11.73 -0.49 19.12
CA HIS A 79 -12.81 -1.47 18.89
C HIS A 79 -13.97 -1.39 19.88
N LEU A 80 -13.75 -0.99 21.13
CA LEU A 80 -14.82 -0.94 22.13
C LEU A 80 -15.85 0.16 21.83
N THR A 81 -15.39 1.28 21.27
CA THR A 81 -16.20 2.47 20.97
C THR A 81 -16.52 2.60 19.48
N LEU A 82 -15.92 1.76 18.64
CA LEU A 82 -16.00 1.85 17.18
C LEU A 82 -15.65 3.25 16.65
N ASP A 83 -14.69 3.91 17.29
CA ASP A 83 -14.32 5.28 16.95
C ASP A 83 -13.35 5.36 15.76
N TYR A 84 -12.97 6.60 15.40
CA TYR A 84 -12.13 6.89 14.24
C TYR A 84 -10.84 6.07 14.19
N ARG A 85 -10.27 5.64 15.32
CA ARG A 85 -9.02 4.86 15.35
C ARG A 85 -9.21 3.49 14.72
N LEU A 86 -10.35 2.83 15.00
CA LEU A 86 -10.70 1.57 14.36
C LEU A 86 -10.78 1.74 12.85
N TRP A 87 -11.48 2.78 12.38
CA TRP A 87 -11.68 3.01 10.95
C TRP A 87 -10.39 3.42 10.22
N ILE A 88 -9.49 4.15 10.87
CA ILE A 88 -8.14 4.39 10.34
C ILE A 88 -7.37 3.07 10.24
N GLY A 89 -7.34 2.26 11.31
CA GLY A 89 -6.67 0.97 11.27
C GLY A 89 -7.25 0.03 10.20
N THR A 90 -8.57 0.05 10.00
CA THR A 90 -9.24 -0.65 8.89
C THR A 90 -8.78 -0.12 7.52
N GLY A 91 -8.70 1.20 7.34
CA GLY A 91 -8.19 1.79 6.09
C GLY A 91 -6.73 1.42 5.79
N ILE A 92 -5.86 1.42 6.80
CA ILE A 92 -4.46 0.95 6.67
C ILE A 92 -4.43 -0.53 6.29
N SER A 93 -5.28 -1.34 6.91
CA SER A 93 -5.36 -2.79 6.64
C SER A 93 -5.81 -3.06 5.21
N ILE A 94 -6.85 -2.35 4.74
CA ILE A 94 -7.32 -2.45 3.36
C ILE A 94 -6.23 -2.03 2.37
N TYR A 95 -5.54 -0.91 2.64
CA TYR A 95 -4.42 -0.49 1.80
C TYR A 95 -3.28 -1.54 1.81
N GLY A 96 -2.97 -2.14 2.96
CA GLY A 96 -1.99 -3.23 3.06
C GLY A 96 -2.37 -4.46 2.21
N ILE A 97 -3.66 -4.82 2.17
CA ILE A 97 -4.18 -5.88 1.30
C ILE A 97 -4.03 -5.49 -0.18
N ILE A 98 -4.41 -4.26 -0.54
CA ILE A 98 -4.22 -3.73 -1.90
C ILE A 98 -2.74 -3.80 -2.29
N TYR A 99 -1.85 -3.40 -1.38
CA TYR A 99 -0.40 -3.46 -1.57
C TYR A 99 0.04 -4.89 -1.84
N PHE A 100 -0.27 -5.84 -0.96
CA PHE A 100 0.08 -7.24 -1.16
C PHE A 100 -0.42 -7.81 -2.51
N ILE A 101 -1.68 -7.52 -2.87
CA ILE A 101 -2.27 -8.02 -4.12
C ILE A 101 -1.54 -7.46 -5.35
N PHE A 102 -1.34 -6.14 -5.41
CA PHE A 102 -0.80 -5.51 -6.62
C PHE A 102 0.73 -5.55 -6.66
N HIS A 103 1.40 -5.32 -5.56
CA HIS A 103 2.85 -5.33 -5.45
C HIS A 103 3.40 -6.76 -5.47
N ASP A 104 3.24 -7.49 -4.36
CA ASP A 104 3.87 -8.79 -4.14
C ASP A 104 3.30 -9.88 -5.06
N TRP A 105 1.98 -9.95 -5.17
CA TRP A 105 1.34 -11.01 -5.96
C TRP A 105 1.31 -10.69 -7.47
N PHE A 106 0.77 -9.55 -7.88
CA PHE A 106 0.55 -9.26 -9.31
C PHE A 106 1.80 -8.76 -10.07
N ILE A 107 2.64 -7.92 -9.44
CA ILE A 107 3.84 -7.35 -10.08
C ILE A 107 5.06 -8.23 -9.86
N HIS A 108 5.38 -8.55 -8.60
CA HIS A 108 6.55 -9.36 -8.25
C HIS A 108 6.35 -10.85 -8.48
N ASN A 109 5.11 -11.32 -8.67
CA ASN A 109 4.80 -12.73 -8.90
C ASN A 109 5.43 -13.62 -7.82
N ARG A 110 5.33 -13.17 -6.56
CA ARG A 110 5.84 -13.89 -5.38
C ARG A 110 5.14 -15.25 -5.19
N PHE A 111 3.89 -15.32 -5.63
CA PHE A 111 3.14 -16.54 -5.91
C PHE A 111 2.70 -16.54 -7.37
N LYS A 112 2.16 -17.65 -7.88
CA LYS A 112 1.63 -17.72 -9.25
C LYS A 112 0.57 -16.61 -9.45
N ALA A 113 0.96 -15.55 -10.13
CA ALA A 113 0.15 -14.35 -10.31
C ALA A 113 -0.98 -14.56 -11.33
N PHE A 114 -2.06 -13.83 -11.14
CA PHE A 114 -3.08 -13.69 -12.17
C PHE A 114 -2.57 -12.81 -13.32
N LYS A 115 -3.09 -13.08 -14.52
CA LYS A 115 -2.84 -12.25 -15.71
C LYS A 115 -3.98 -11.26 -15.87
N SER A 116 -3.67 -10.06 -16.35
CA SER A 116 -4.66 -9.04 -16.68
C SER A 116 -4.22 -8.27 -17.92
N ASP A 117 -5.17 -8.00 -18.81
CA ASP A 117 -5.08 -7.16 -20.00
C ASP A 117 -5.52 -5.71 -19.74
N ASN A 118 -5.92 -5.39 -18.49
CA ASN A 118 -6.34 -4.06 -18.10
C ASN A 118 -5.18 -3.06 -18.30
N ARG A 119 -5.44 -2.01 -19.09
CA ARG A 119 -4.45 -0.98 -19.46
C ARG A 119 -3.83 -0.27 -18.25
N TYR A 120 -4.63 -0.02 -17.21
CA TYR A 120 -4.15 0.61 -15.99
C TYR A 120 -3.18 -0.32 -15.25
N LEU A 121 -3.57 -1.57 -15.00
CA LEU A 121 -2.71 -2.55 -14.33
C LEU A 121 -1.43 -2.84 -15.13
N ALA A 122 -1.52 -2.87 -16.46
CA ALA A 122 -0.36 -2.97 -17.33
C ALA A 122 0.57 -1.75 -17.21
N GLY A 123 0.03 -0.55 -17.03
CA GLY A 123 0.82 0.67 -16.82
C GLY A 123 1.53 0.69 -15.47
N ILE A 124 0.82 0.34 -14.40
CA ILE A 124 1.41 0.20 -13.06
C ILE A 124 2.55 -0.83 -13.07
N ARG A 125 2.32 -2.02 -13.64
CA ARG A 125 3.37 -3.04 -13.75
C ARG A 125 4.59 -2.54 -14.54
N ARG A 126 4.40 -1.73 -15.60
CA ARG A 126 5.52 -1.15 -16.36
C ARG A 126 6.31 -0.15 -15.52
N ALA A 127 5.63 0.76 -14.83
CA ALA A 127 6.27 1.75 -13.95
C ALA A 127 7.10 1.07 -12.87
N HIS A 128 6.52 0.07 -12.19
CA HIS A 128 7.18 -0.67 -11.12
C HIS A 128 8.37 -1.50 -11.61
N LYS A 129 8.29 -2.07 -12.82
CA LYS A 129 9.45 -2.74 -13.43
C LYS A 129 10.60 -1.79 -13.72
N ILE A 130 10.30 -0.54 -14.07
CA ILE A 130 11.32 0.47 -14.33
C ILE A 130 11.96 0.92 -13.03
N HIS A 131 11.19 1.04 -11.97
CA HIS A 131 11.68 1.24 -10.61
C HIS A 131 12.71 0.17 -10.20
N HIS A 132 12.39 -1.12 -10.38
CA HIS A 132 13.31 -2.23 -10.09
C HIS A 132 14.39 -2.48 -11.14
N LYS A 133 14.44 -1.71 -12.24
CA LYS A 133 15.49 -1.85 -13.24
C LYS A 133 16.87 -1.52 -12.66
N SER A 134 16.91 -0.60 -11.70
CA SER A 134 18.11 -0.33 -10.91
C SER A 134 18.14 -1.24 -9.68
N THR A 135 19.24 -1.98 -9.51
CA THR A 135 19.51 -2.77 -8.30
C THR A 135 20.24 -1.96 -7.23
N GLU A 136 20.59 -0.72 -7.55
CA GLU A 136 21.27 0.22 -6.66
C GLU A 136 20.31 1.28 -6.13
N LYS A 137 20.72 1.96 -5.05
CA LYS A 137 19.90 2.98 -4.39
C LYS A 137 19.49 4.10 -5.35
N TYR A 138 20.42 4.51 -6.22
CA TYR A 138 20.23 5.55 -7.24
C TYR A 138 20.99 5.20 -8.54
N PRO A 139 20.52 5.68 -9.70
CA PRO A 139 19.24 6.38 -9.89
C PRO A 139 18.04 5.42 -9.73
N SER A 140 16.90 5.95 -9.29
CA SER A 140 15.62 5.23 -9.20
C SER A 140 14.45 6.17 -9.49
N GLU A 141 13.39 5.67 -10.11
CA GLU A 141 12.17 6.41 -10.45
C GLU A 141 10.91 5.60 -10.11
N GLU A 142 9.72 6.23 -10.13
CA GLU A 142 8.42 5.56 -9.93
C GLU A 142 8.25 4.81 -8.59
N PHE A 143 8.15 5.56 -7.47
CA PHE A 143 8.05 4.99 -6.11
C PHE A 143 6.62 4.63 -5.66
N GLY A 144 5.60 4.93 -6.46
CA GLY A 144 4.19 4.72 -6.08
C GLY A 144 3.68 3.34 -6.47
N LEU A 145 2.62 2.87 -5.81
CA LEU A 145 1.98 1.60 -6.15
C LEU A 145 0.83 1.80 -7.15
N LEU A 146 -0.09 2.71 -6.84
CA LEU A 146 -1.30 2.94 -7.62
C LEU A 146 -1.20 4.21 -8.48
N VAL A 147 -0.27 5.10 -8.15
CA VAL A 147 -0.04 6.33 -8.91
C VAL A 147 1.38 6.33 -9.49
N ALA A 148 1.45 6.41 -10.82
CA ALA A 148 2.70 6.45 -11.57
C ALA A 148 2.64 7.50 -12.68
N ASN A 149 3.78 7.78 -13.31
CA ASN A 149 3.82 8.74 -14.43
C ASN A 149 2.91 8.31 -15.59
N ARG A 150 2.15 9.27 -16.14
CA ARG A 150 1.21 9.06 -17.26
C ARG A 150 1.83 8.39 -18.48
N LYS A 151 3.15 8.54 -18.71
CA LYS A 151 3.89 7.90 -19.82
C LYS A 151 3.70 6.38 -19.82
N TRP A 152 3.55 5.76 -18.65
CA TRP A 152 3.41 4.32 -18.50
C TRP A 152 2.00 3.79 -18.81
N PHE A 153 1.00 4.64 -19.00
CA PHE A 153 -0.38 4.24 -19.31
C PHE A 153 -0.72 4.38 -20.80
N ARG A 154 0.19 4.96 -21.57
CA ARG A 154 0.09 5.06 -23.02
C ARG A 154 0.48 3.73 -23.65
N LYS A 155 -0.14 3.43 -24.80
CA LYS A 155 0.27 2.30 -25.65
C LYS A 155 1.64 2.61 -26.22
#